data_AF-A0A0L0LE74-F1
#
_entry.id   AF-A0A0L0LE74-F1
#
_cell.length_a   1.000
_cell.length_b   1.000
_cell.length_c   1.000
_cell.angle_alpha   90.00
_cell.angle_beta   90.00
_cell.angle_gamma   90.00
#
_symmetry.space_group_name_H-M   'P 1'
#
loop_
_entity.id
_entity.type
_entity.pdbx_description
1 polymer ?
#
loop_
_entity_poly.entity_id
_entity_poly.type
_entity_poly.pdbx_seq_one_letter_code
_entity_poly.pdbx_strand_id
1 'polypeptide(L)'
;MLSRLFLFFKNQFFGKSLLFLGVICLFVFSYSVTFAITPEEQDAIWRAELAQTEADIAKWQSILNSTQANTKSLQQEAALLNAKIKEAQATIKKKNIAIQQLGVDIQNRVKKISDLENKIEKGHESLAQLIRQTNEIDQSSLPEVVLGNKDISDFFADVDSFQMIKRSLKELFAEIRDTKNLTEKEKEALDKKKDQELDTKASIEAQKKAVEANEKEKQYLITVNKTQEKTYSQVIADRQAKANEIRAKLFKLAGGGAAIPFGTALVYAQNASAKTGVSPAFVLAILTQESNLGANVGKCYVTDLKTGTGVNTAGTKTFSNVMKAPRDTVPFVEILNNLGYSTEKTVVSCPIAGVAGYGGAMGPAQFIPSTWKIFEDRLLSVLGHNANPWNPEDAFMASAMYLGDLGAGSGTYSGEIKAACRYYGSGGTSCSYGKSVMKLKDSIQADIEYLQQYGISRR
;
A
#
# COMPACT_ATOMS: atom_id res chain seq x y z
N MET A 1 -15.37 -44.08 -56.76
CA MET A 1 -16.55 -44.44 -57.58
C MET A 1 -17.53 -45.13 -56.64
N LEU A 2 -18.72 -44.55 -56.48
CA LEU A 2 -19.78 -45.00 -55.57
C LEU A 2 -20.21 -46.45 -55.79
N SER A 3 -20.48 -47.17 -54.69
CA SER A 3 -21.33 -48.38 -54.52
C SER A 3 -20.66 -49.31 -53.50
N ARG A 4 -21.32 -50.01 -52.58
CA ARG A 4 -22.72 -50.41 -52.38
C ARG A 4 -22.78 -51.18 -51.03
N LEU A 5 -23.99 -51.57 -50.68
CA LEU A 5 -24.45 -52.71 -49.86
C LEU A 5 -25.02 -52.33 -48.48
N PHE A 6 -26.34 -52.19 -48.37
CA PHE A 6 -27.41 -53.21 -48.31
C PHE A 6 -27.59 -53.86 -46.93
N LEU A 7 -28.71 -53.44 -46.32
CA LEU A 7 -29.64 -54.14 -45.43
C LEU A 7 -29.54 -55.68 -45.42
N PHE A 8 -29.80 -56.33 -44.28
CA PHE A 8 -31.13 -56.87 -43.90
C PHE A 8 -31.15 -57.85 -42.70
N PHE A 9 -32.32 -57.92 -42.04
CA PHE A 9 -32.92 -58.98 -41.18
C PHE A 9 -32.30 -59.26 -39.79
N LYS A 10 -32.93 -58.88 -38.65
CA LYS A 10 -34.17 -59.38 -37.98
C LYS A 10 -33.92 -60.67 -37.18
N ASN A 11 -33.95 -60.60 -35.84
CA ASN A 11 -34.84 -61.44 -35.02
C ASN A 11 -34.80 -61.06 -33.53
N GLN A 12 -36.00 -60.98 -32.94
CA GLN A 12 -36.26 -60.94 -31.50
C GLN A 12 -36.04 -62.32 -30.88
N PHE A 13 -35.63 -62.40 -29.61
CA PHE A 13 -36.36 -63.10 -28.53
C PHE A 13 -35.68 -62.91 -27.15
N PHE A 14 -36.51 -62.52 -26.18
CA PHE A 14 -36.53 -62.75 -24.73
C PHE A 14 -35.38 -63.52 -24.01
N GLY A 15 -35.03 -63.06 -22.79
CA GLY A 15 -34.69 -63.99 -21.68
C GLY A 15 -33.68 -63.48 -20.62
N LYS A 16 -34.16 -63.33 -19.38
CA LYS A 16 -33.53 -62.77 -18.14
C LYS A 16 -32.38 -63.59 -17.49
N SER A 17 -31.72 -62.92 -16.52
CA SER A 17 -31.05 -63.45 -15.28
C SER A 17 -29.65 -64.08 -15.44
N LEU A 18 -28.67 -64.03 -14.52
CA LEU A 18 -28.42 -63.36 -13.23
C LEU A 18 -26.95 -63.73 -12.86
N LEU A 19 -26.23 -62.86 -12.14
CA LEU A 19 -25.19 -63.17 -11.12
C LEU A 19 -23.84 -63.82 -11.52
N PHE A 20 -22.72 -63.08 -11.31
CA PHE A 20 -21.51 -63.61 -10.66
C PHE A 20 -20.72 -62.50 -9.94
N LEU A 21 -20.24 -62.83 -8.74
CA LEU A 21 -19.61 -61.98 -7.71
C LEU A 21 -18.16 -62.46 -7.49
N GLY A 22 -17.23 -61.56 -7.13
CA GLY A 22 -15.87 -61.87 -6.63
C GLY A 22 -14.85 -60.80 -7.05
N VAL A 23 -14.64 -59.67 -6.34
CA VAL A 23 -14.00 -59.40 -5.03
C VAL A 23 -12.45 -59.43 -5.08
N ILE A 24 -11.87 -58.31 -4.60
CA ILE A 24 -10.49 -58.02 -4.12
C ILE A 24 -9.51 -57.37 -5.13
N CYS A 25 -9.33 -56.04 -5.02
CA CYS A 25 -8.07 -55.51 -4.48
C CYS A 25 -8.22 -54.06 -3.97
N LEU A 26 -7.61 -53.83 -2.81
CA LEU A 26 -7.58 -52.60 -2.02
C LEU A 26 -6.88 -51.45 -2.75
N PHE A 27 -7.53 -50.28 -2.80
CA PHE A 27 -6.84 -49.00 -2.70
C PHE A 27 -7.64 -48.09 -1.78
N VAL A 28 -7.22 -48.03 -0.52
CA VAL A 28 -7.67 -47.03 0.45
C VAL A 28 -6.98 -45.73 0.08
N PHE A 29 -7.63 -44.90 -0.74
CA PHE A 29 -7.26 -43.49 -0.88
C PHE A 29 -8.05 -42.71 0.16
N SER A 30 -7.37 -42.32 1.25
CA SER A 30 -7.91 -41.36 2.21
C SER A 30 -7.98 -40.01 1.52
N TYR A 31 -9.17 -39.61 1.09
CA TYR A 31 -9.43 -38.23 0.70
C TYR A 31 -9.67 -37.42 1.97
N SER A 32 -8.75 -36.51 2.28
CA SER A 32 -8.96 -35.46 3.27
C SER A 32 -10.14 -34.59 2.82
N VAL A 33 -11.17 -34.52 3.65
CA VAL A 33 -12.31 -33.61 3.50
C VAL A 33 -11.79 -32.18 3.68
N THR A 34 -11.66 -31.45 2.58
CA THR A 34 -11.68 -29.98 2.60
C THR A 34 -13.11 -29.54 2.90
N PHE A 35 -13.33 -28.79 3.98
CA PHE A 35 -14.59 -28.09 4.20
C PHE A 35 -14.72 -26.96 3.17
N ALA A 36 -15.32 -27.31 2.02
CA ALA A 36 -15.89 -26.35 1.10
C ALA A 36 -17.28 -25.95 1.61
N ILE A 37 -17.63 -24.67 1.45
CA ILE A 37 -18.98 -24.14 1.75
C ILE A 37 -20.00 -25.04 1.04
N THR A 38 -21.03 -25.46 1.77
CA THR A 38 -22.00 -26.42 1.23
C THR A 38 -22.88 -25.77 0.16
N PRO A 39 -23.33 -26.52 -0.87
CA PRO A 39 -24.23 -25.98 -1.90
C PRO A 39 -25.52 -25.34 -1.35
N GLU A 40 -25.97 -25.75 -0.17
CA GLU A 40 -27.16 -25.23 0.51
C GLU A 40 -26.93 -23.85 1.17
N GLU A 41 -25.73 -23.59 1.70
CA GLU A 41 -25.35 -22.25 2.21
C GLU A 41 -25.17 -21.23 1.07
N GLN A 42 -24.71 -21.71 -0.10
CA GLN A 42 -24.55 -20.89 -1.30
C GLN A 42 -25.88 -20.55 -1.98
N ASP A 43 -26.87 -21.45 -1.91
CA ASP A 43 -28.23 -21.22 -2.41
C ASP A 43 -29.00 -20.20 -1.53
N ALA A 44 -28.74 -20.17 -0.22
CA ALA A 44 -29.27 -19.14 0.68
C ALA A 44 -28.71 -17.74 0.39
N ILE A 45 -27.40 -17.64 0.09
CA ILE A 45 -26.74 -16.39 -0.33
C ILE A 45 -27.35 -15.88 -1.65
N TRP A 46 -27.55 -16.75 -2.63
CA TRP A 46 -28.14 -16.38 -3.92
C TRP A 46 -29.60 -15.96 -3.84
N ARG A 47 -30.40 -16.56 -2.94
CA ARG A 47 -31.80 -16.16 -2.72
C ARG A 47 -31.94 -14.81 -2.01
N ALA A 48 -31.03 -14.49 -1.09
CA ALA A 48 -30.97 -13.18 -0.44
C ALA A 48 -30.53 -12.08 -1.42
N GLU A 49 -29.54 -12.36 -2.29
CA GLU A 49 -29.15 -11.46 -3.38
C GLU A 49 -30.31 -11.20 -4.37
N LEU A 50 -31.16 -12.20 -4.61
CA LEU A 50 -32.34 -12.07 -5.49
C LEU A 50 -33.41 -11.14 -4.89
N ALA A 51 -33.77 -11.34 -3.62
CA ALA A 51 -34.81 -10.55 -2.93
C ALA A 51 -34.42 -9.07 -2.75
N GLN A 52 -33.13 -8.78 -2.56
CA GLN A 52 -32.64 -7.40 -2.46
C GLN A 52 -32.61 -6.70 -3.82
N THR A 53 -32.24 -7.44 -4.87
CA THR A 53 -32.35 -6.96 -6.26
C THR A 53 -33.80 -6.62 -6.60
N GLU A 54 -34.77 -7.40 -6.11
CA GLU A 54 -36.21 -7.13 -6.24
C GLU A 54 -36.69 -5.88 -5.45
N ALA A 55 -36.08 -5.57 -4.30
CA ALA A 55 -36.38 -4.35 -3.54
C ALA A 55 -35.81 -3.08 -4.20
N ASP A 56 -34.59 -3.16 -4.75
CA ASP A 56 -34.01 -2.08 -5.55
C ASP A 56 -34.82 -1.85 -6.83
N ILE A 57 -35.26 -2.94 -7.47
CA ILE A 57 -36.26 -2.93 -8.55
C ILE A 57 -37.50 -2.13 -8.17
N ALA A 58 -38.12 -2.38 -7.01
CA ALA A 58 -39.33 -1.67 -6.57
C ALA A 58 -39.09 -0.17 -6.29
N LYS A 59 -37.96 0.18 -5.66
CA LYS A 59 -37.56 1.57 -5.39
C LYS A 59 -37.33 2.34 -6.69
N TRP A 60 -36.66 1.72 -7.66
CA TRP A 60 -36.43 2.30 -8.98
C TRP A 60 -37.72 2.37 -9.82
N GLN A 61 -38.63 1.40 -9.70
CA GLN A 61 -39.98 1.46 -10.30
C GLN A 61 -40.74 2.73 -9.85
N SER A 62 -40.66 3.06 -8.56
CA SER A 62 -41.27 4.26 -7.98
C SER A 62 -40.61 5.55 -8.47
N ILE A 63 -39.28 5.59 -8.55
CA ILE A 63 -38.53 6.75 -9.08
C ILE A 63 -38.89 6.97 -10.56
N LEU A 64 -38.98 5.91 -11.35
CA LEU A 64 -39.27 6.00 -12.79
C LEU A 64 -40.69 6.49 -13.10
N ASN A 65 -41.69 6.03 -12.33
CA ASN A 65 -43.06 6.53 -12.40
C ASN A 65 -43.15 8.04 -12.09
N SER A 66 -42.28 8.56 -11.21
CA SER A 66 -42.17 10.00 -10.95
C SER A 66 -41.33 10.76 -11.99
N THR A 67 -40.52 10.05 -12.79
CA THR A 67 -39.53 10.63 -13.72
C THR A 67 -40.10 10.89 -15.12
N GLN A 68 -41.11 10.13 -15.59
CA GLN A 68 -41.82 10.41 -16.85
C GLN A 68 -42.45 11.82 -16.89
N ALA A 69 -42.82 12.37 -15.73
CA ALA A 69 -43.36 13.73 -15.60
C ALA A 69 -42.28 14.84 -15.52
N ASN A 70 -41.01 14.50 -15.28
CA ASN A 70 -39.99 15.43 -14.76
C ASN A 70 -38.68 15.53 -15.58
N THR A 71 -38.67 15.12 -16.87
CA THR A 71 -37.47 15.18 -17.73
C THR A 71 -36.79 16.57 -17.75
N LYS A 72 -37.56 17.65 -17.67
CA LYS A 72 -37.04 19.02 -17.55
C LYS A 72 -36.32 19.28 -16.22
N SER A 73 -36.81 18.69 -15.12
CA SER A 73 -36.13 18.77 -13.80
C SER A 73 -34.84 17.95 -13.80
N LEU A 74 -34.82 16.75 -14.41
CA LEU A 74 -33.58 15.97 -14.56
C LEU A 74 -32.50 16.71 -15.35
N GLN A 75 -32.86 17.41 -16.44
CA GLN A 75 -31.93 18.23 -17.20
C GLN A 75 -31.38 19.41 -16.38
N GLN A 76 -32.23 20.07 -15.59
CA GLN A 76 -31.82 21.15 -14.69
C GLN A 76 -30.89 20.64 -13.58
N GLU A 77 -31.20 19.49 -13.00
CA GLU A 77 -30.37 18.84 -11.98
C GLU A 77 -29.02 18.38 -12.54
N ALA A 78 -28.98 17.80 -13.75
CA ALA A 78 -27.73 17.43 -14.41
C ALA A 78 -26.88 18.67 -14.76
N ALA A 79 -27.50 19.78 -15.17
CA ALA A 79 -26.81 21.05 -15.38
C ALA A 79 -26.22 21.62 -14.07
N LEU A 80 -26.95 21.53 -12.96
CA LEU A 80 -26.46 21.92 -11.63
C LEU A 80 -25.29 21.04 -11.17
N LEU A 81 -25.38 19.71 -11.36
CA LEU A 81 -24.27 18.80 -11.04
C LEU A 81 -23.04 19.10 -11.90
N ASN A 82 -23.21 19.40 -13.19
CA ASN A 82 -22.13 19.84 -14.06
C ASN A 82 -21.50 21.18 -13.61
N ALA A 83 -22.30 22.12 -13.12
CA ALA A 83 -21.78 23.36 -12.53
C ALA A 83 -20.93 23.06 -11.28
N LYS A 84 -21.40 22.18 -10.38
CA LYS A 84 -20.63 21.72 -9.20
C LYS A 84 -19.34 21.00 -9.58
N ILE A 85 -19.33 20.20 -10.65
CA ILE A 85 -18.13 19.54 -11.17
C ILE A 85 -17.10 20.59 -11.63
N LYS A 86 -17.53 21.60 -12.39
CA LYS A 86 -16.66 22.69 -12.86
C LYS A 86 -16.12 23.52 -11.68
N GLU A 87 -16.95 23.81 -10.69
CA GLU A 87 -16.54 24.47 -9.45
C GLU A 87 -15.49 23.67 -8.68
N ALA A 88 -15.70 22.36 -8.52
CA ALA A 88 -14.75 21.46 -7.89
C ALA A 88 -13.42 21.41 -8.68
N GLN A 89 -13.47 21.33 -10.01
CA GLN A 89 -12.27 21.37 -10.88
C GLN A 89 -11.49 22.68 -10.71
N ALA A 90 -12.17 23.82 -10.69
CA ALA A 90 -11.55 25.12 -10.47
C ALA A 90 -10.90 25.22 -9.08
N THR A 91 -11.58 24.69 -8.06
CA THR A 91 -11.06 24.65 -6.68
C THR A 91 -9.84 23.74 -6.57
N ILE A 92 -9.87 22.55 -7.18
CA ILE A 92 -8.71 21.64 -7.25
C ILE A 92 -7.52 22.34 -7.93
N LYS A 93 -7.75 23.06 -9.03
CA LYS A 93 -6.70 23.84 -9.72
C LYS A 93 -6.09 24.90 -8.78
N LYS A 94 -6.92 25.64 -8.05
CA LYS A 94 -6.46 26.62 -7.05
C LYS A 94 -5.61 25.95 -5.96
N LYS A 95 -6.05 24.80 -5.44
CA LYS A 95 -5.33 24.03 -4.41
C LYS A 95 -4.00 23.49 -4.93
N ASN A 96 -3.93 23.01 -6.17
CA ASN A 96 -2.68 22.58 -6.79
C ASN A 96 -1.65 23.71 -6.87
N ILE A 97 -2.07 24.92 -7.23
CA ILE A 97 -1.18 26.10 -7.27
C ILE A 97 -0.65 26.42 -5.87
N ALA A 98 -1.52 26.42 -4.85
CA ALA A 98 -1.10 26.64 -3.46
C ALA A 98 -0.09 25.59 -2.98
N ILE A 99 -0.33 24.30 -3.30
CA ILE A 99 0.60 23.20 -2.96
C ILE A 99 1.96 23.39 -3.66
N GLN A 100 1.97 23.84 -4.92
CA GLN A 100 3.21 24.11 -5.66
C GLN A 100 3.99 25.27 -5.03
N GLN A 101 3.31 26.37 -4.68
CA GLN A 101 3.91 27.53 -4.01
C GLN A 101 4.52 27.14 -2.66
N LEU A 102 3.74 26.46 -1.81
CA LEU A 102 4.24 25.93 -0.53
C LEU A 102 5.44 24.99 -0.73
N GLY A 103 5.43 24.18 -1.79
CA GLY A 103 6.55 23.34 -2.17
C GLY A 103 7.83 24.12 -2.44
N VAL A 104 7.75 25.23 -3.17
CA VAL A 104 8.89 26.13 -3.44
C VAL A 104 9.40 26.77 -2.14
N ASP A 105 8.50 27.25 -1.29
CA ASP A 105 8.88 27.85 0.00
C ASP A 105 9.60 26.85 0.90
N ILE A 106 9.11 25.62 0.98
CA ILE A 106 9.76 24.52 1.72
C ILE A 106 11.16 24.25 1.16
N GLN A 107 11.34 24.19 -0.16
CA GLN A 107 12.66 23.98 -0.77
C GLN A 107 13.63 25.11 -0.45
N ASN A 108 13.16 26.35 -0.43
CA ASN A 108 13.97 27.50 -0.02
C ASN A 108 14.41 27.38 1.45
N ARG A 109 13.53 26.91 2.34
CA ARG A 109 13.87 26.65 3.76
C ARG A 109 14.86 25.50 3.92
N VAL A 110 14.71 24.41 3.17
CA VAL A 110 15.67 23.29 3.15
C VAL A 110 17.04 23.77 2.68
N LYS A 111 17.11 24.55 1.60
CA LYS A 111 18.39 25.12 1.12
C LYS A 111 19.02 26.02 2.17
N LYS A 112 18.23 26.89 2.81
CA LYS A 112 18.72 27.77 3.88
C LYS A 112 19.28 26.98 5.07
N ILE A 113 18.62 25.90 5.49
CA ILE A 113 19.12 25.01 6.56
C ILE A 113 20.45 24.40 6.15
N SER A 114 20.56 23.86 4.94
CA SER A 114 21.81 23.29 4.42
C SER A 114 22.95 24.33 4.36
N ASP A 115 22.65 25.55 3.93
CA ASP A 115 23.63 26.65 3.92
C ASP A 115 24.10 27.01 5.35
N LEU A 116 23.20 26.98 6.34
CA LEU A 116 23.54 27.22 7.75
C LEU A 116 24.39 26.08 8.33
N GLU A 117 24.08 24.82 7.99
CA GLU A 117 24.89 23.65 8.38
C GLU A 117 26.30 23.71 7.80
N ASN A 118 26.43 24.06 6.52
CA ASN A 118 27.73 24.23 5.88
C ASN A 118 28.56 25.36 6.53
N LYS A 119 27.91 26.43 7.01
CA LYS A 119 28.60 27.49 7.77
C LYS A 119 29.05 27.02 9.14
N ILE A 120 28.25 26.20 9.83
CA ILE A 120 28.64 25.58 11.11
C ILE A 120 29.88 24.70 10.89
N GLU A 121 29.88 23.86 9.86
CA GLU A 121 31.00 22.94 9.59
C GLU A 121 32.30 23.69 9.28
N LYS A 122 32.27 24.64 8.35
CA LYS A 122 33.45 25.49 8.03
C LYS A 122 33.96 26.27 9.24
N GLY A 123 33.04 26.71 10.09
CA GLY A 123 33.40 27.38 11.32
C GLY A 123 34.05 26.44 12.35
N HIS A 124 33.61 25.19 12.45
CA HIS A 124 34.27 24.18 13.28
C HIS A 124 35.69 23.90 12.80
N GLU A 125 35.90 23.79 11.49
CA GLU A 125 37.23 23.64 10.88
C GLU A 125 38.14 24.84 11.22
N SER A 126 37.61 26.07 11.09
CA SER A 126 38.34 27.30 11.41
C SER A 126 38.70 27.39 12.90
N LEU A 127 37.75 27.06 13.78
CA LEU A 127 37.98 27.03 15.22
C LEU A 127 39.01 25.97 15.61
N ALA A 128 39.00 24.80 14.95
CA ALA A 128 40.00 23.76 15.18
C ALA A 128 41.41 24.21 14.76
N GLN A 129 41.54 24.97 13.67
CA GLN A 129 42.82 25.57 13.27
C GLN A 129 43.31 26.60 14.30
N LEU A 130 42.42 27.48 14.77
CA LEU A 130 42.77 28.45 15.81
C LEU A 130 43.24 27.78 17.10
N ILE A 131 42.53 26.72 17.55
CA ILE A 131 42.94 25.97 18.75
C ILE A 131 44.33 25.32 18.58
N ARG A 132 44.63 24.76 17.39
CA ARG A 132 45.96 24.20 17.10
C ARG A 132 47.05 25.27 17.16
N GLN A 133 46.82 26.42 16.52
CA GLN A 133 47.76 27.55 16.53
C GLN A 133 47.96 28.13 17.93
N THR A 134 46.87 28.31 18.70
CA THR A 134 46.98 28.74 20.11
C THR A 134 47.82 27.75 20.92
N ASN A 135 47.63 26.45 20.73
CA ASN A 135 48.41 25.43 21.45
C ASN A 135 49.89 25.39 21.00
N GLU A 136 50.21 25.63 19.73
CA GLU A 136 51.61 25.77 19.25
C GLU A 136 52.30 26.98 19.90
N ILE A 137 51.57 28.08 20.06
CA ILE A 137 52.06 29.29 20.73
C ILE A 137 52.23 29.06 22.23
N ASP A 138 51.27 28.41 22.90
CA ASP A 138 51.36 28.08 24.34
C ASP A 138 52.50 27.09 24.65
N GLN A 139 52.87 26.23 23.68
CA GLN A 139 54.01 25.30 23.82
C GLN A 139 55.37 25.96 23.55
N SER A 140 55.40 27.21 23.08
CA SER A 140 56.64 27.96 22.86
C SER A 140 57.24 28.42 24.20
N SER A 141 58.51 28.10 24.45
CA SER A 141 59.16 28.44 25.72
C SER A 141 59.55 29.93 25.78
N LEU A 142 59.39 30.58 26.94
CA LEU A 142 59.79 31.98 27.19
C LEU A 142 61.23 32.33 26.71
N PRO A 143 62.23 31.44 26.85
CA PRO A 143 63.57 31.67 26.29
C PRO A 143 63.62 31.75 24.75
N GLU A 144 62.77 30.99 24.03
CA GLU A 144 62.70 30.98 22.57
C GLU A 144 62.09 32.26 21.98
N VAL A 145 61.09 32.84 22.67
CA VAL A 145 60.43 34.09 22.24
C VAL A 145 61.36 35.29 22.43
N VAL A 146 62.14 35.32 23.52
CA VAL A 146 63.08 36.41 23.85
C VAL A 146 64.32 36.41 22.94
N LEU A 147 64.80 35.24 22.51
CA LEU A 147 65.94 35.11 21.58
C LEU A 147 65.56 35.33 20.10
N GLY A 148 64.26 35.35 19.78
CA GLY A 148 63.72 35.39 18.41
C GLY A 148 63.53 36.77 17.78
N ASN A 149 63.95 37.87 18.43
CA ASN A 149 63.77 39.25 17.92
C ASN A 149 62.30 39.64 17.62
N LYS A 150 61.31 39.07 18.34
CA LYS A 150 59.92 39.56 18.31
C LYS A 150 59.63 40.38 19.56
N ASP A 151 59.01 41.54 19.39
CA ASP A 151 58.56 42.35 20.52
C ASP A 151 57.56 41.54 21.35
N ILE A 152 57.78 41.47 22.67
CA ILE A 152 56.90 40.77 23.61
C ILE A 152 55.45 41.29 23.51
N SER A 153 55.29 42.55 23.11
CA SER A 153 53.99 43.18 22.84
C SER A 153 53.21 42.52 21.70
N ASP A 154 53.89 42.09 20.62
CA ASP A 154 53.25 41.45 19.47
C ASP A 154 52.76 40.04 19.83
N PHE A 155 53.53 39.32 20.67
CA PHE A 155 53.15 38.00 21.17
C PHE A 155 51.87 38.02 22.00
N PHE A 156 51.73 38.98 22.93
CA PHE A 156 50.50 39.12 23.73
C PHE A 156 49.31 39.68 22.92
N ALA A 157 49.57 40.49 21.88
CA ALA A 157 48.52 40.97 20.98
C ALA A 157 47.88 39.83 20.15
N ASP A 158 48.67 38.84 19.74
CA ASP A 158 48.18 37.67 19.00
C ASP A 158 47.27 36.76 19.85
N VAL A 159 47.64 36.53 21.12
CA VAL A 159 46.86 35.70 22.05
C VAL A 159 45.50 36.34 22.36
N ASP A 160 45.47 37.64 22.67
CA ASP A 160 44.21 38.37 22.91
C ASP A 160 43.33 38.39 21.65
N SER A 161 43.94 38.55 20.47
CA SER A 161 43.23 38.48 19.19
C SER A 161 42.58 37.12 18.96
N PHE A 162 43.26 36.01 19.27
CA PHE A 162 42.67 34.68 19.16
C PHE A 162 41.55 34.43 20.17
N GLN A 163 41.67 34.92 21.41
CA GLN A 163 40.59 34.82 22.38
C GLN A 163 39.35 35.61 21.94
N MET A 164 39.53 36.81 21.38
CA MET A 164 38.44 37.59 20.79
C MET A 164 37.78 36.86 19.62
N ILE A 165 38.56 36.30 18.68
CA ILE A 165 38.03 35.54 17.55
C ILE A 165 37.27 34.31 18.03
N LYS A 166 37.78 33.57 19.01
CA LYS A 166 37.12 32.40 19.60
C LYS A 166 35.77 32.76 20.21
N ARG A 167 35.69 33.89 20.93
CA ARG A 167 34.44 34.40 21.50
C ARG A 167 33.44 34.79 20.39
N SER A 168 33.88 35.56 19.40
CA SER A 168 33.05 35.97 18.26
C SER A 168 32.53 34.76 17.46
N LEU A 169 33.36 33.72 17.26
CA LEU A 169 32.94 32.48 16.62
C LEU A 169 31.89 31.72 17.45
N LYS A 170 32.05 31.69 18.78
CA LYS A 170 31.06 31.07 19.67
C LYS A 170 29.71 31.78 19.59
N GLU A 171 29.71 33.12 19.60
CA GLU A 171 28.52 33.95 19.45
C GLU A 171 27.87 33.74 18.07
N LEU A 172 28.67 33.71 17.00
CA LEU A 172 28.20 33.41 15.65
C LEU A 172 27.56 32.01 15.53
N PHE A 173 28.15 30.97 16.14
CA PHE A 173 27.54 29.63 16.12
C PHE A 173 26.24 29.55 16.90
N ALA A 174 26.11 30.31 17.99
CA ALA A 174 24.85 30.41 18.71
C ALA A 174 23.77 31.02 17.81
N GLU A 175 24.07 32.15 17.17
CA GLU A 175 23.15 32.83 16.23
C GLU A 175 22.77 31.94 15.03
N ILE A 176 23.73 31.22 14.44
CA ILE A 176 23.46 30.31 13.31
C ILE A 176 22.56 29.15 13.75
N ARG A 177 22.80 28.57 14.93
CA ARG A 177 21.95 27.50 15.49
C ARG A 177 20.53 28.00 15.77
N ASP A 178 20.40 29.19 16.36
CA ASP A 178 19.08 29.79 16.62
C ASP A 178 18.33 30.07 15.33
N THR A 179 19.02 30.61 14.32
CA THR A 179 18.46 30.82 12.98
C THR A 179 18.05 29.50 12.32
N LYS A 180 18.87 28.45 12.43
CA LYS A 180 18.55 27.12 11.92
C LYS A 180 17.29 26.57 12.59
N ASN A 181 17.23 26.60 13.92
CA ASN A 181 16.07 26.13 14.69
C ASN A 181 14.79 26.89 14.31
N LEU A 182 14.85 28.20 14.12
CA LEU A 182 13.71 29.00 13.64
C LEU A 182 13.30 28.59 12.22
N THR A 183 14.28 28.41 11.32
CA THR A 183 14.04 28.00 9.92
C THR A 183 13.42 26.60 9.84
N GLU A 184 13.82 25.68 10.73
CA GLU A 184 13.22 24.35 10.86
C GLU A 184 11.76 24.44 11.33
N LYS A 185 11.46 25.27 12.32
CA LYS A 185 10.08 25.52 12.78
C LYS A 185 9.21 26.12 11.68
N GLU A 186 9.73 27.08 10.92
CA GLU A 186 9.03 27.65 9.76
C GLU A 186 8.75 26.58 8.68
N LYS A 187 9.76 25.76 8.38
CA LYS A 187 9.62 24.63 7.44
C LYS A 187 8.52 23.67 7.90
N GLU A 188 8.52 23.29 9.18
CA GLU A 188 7.48 22.41 9.73
C GLU A 188 6.07 23.01 9.64
N ALA A 189 5.93 24.32 9.88
CA ALA A 189 4.65 25.01 9.72
C ALA A 189 4.18 25.00 8.25
N LEU A 190 5.09 25.21 7.30
CA LEU A 190 4.80 25.11 5.87
C LEU A 190 4.44 23.68 5.44
N ASP A 191 5.15 22.67 5.96
CA ASP A 191 4.85 21.26 5.71
C ASP A 191 3.43 20.91 6.21
N LYS A 192 3.05 21.35 7.42
CA LYS A 192 1.69 21.16 7.96
C LYS A 192 0.62 21.85 7.10
N LYS A 193 0.88 23.07 6.64
CA LYS A 193 -0.04 23.80 5.76
C LYS A 193 -0.20 23.09 4.41
N LYS A 194 0.90 22.57 3.85
CA LYS A 194 0.87 21.80 2.60
C LYS A 194 0.07 20.50 2.76
N ASP A 195 0.18 19.82 3.89
CA ASP A 195 -0.62 18.63 4.19
C ASP A 195 -2.12 18.95 4.24
N GLN A 196 -2.50 20.03 4.93
CA GLN A 196 -3.89 20.49 4.96
C GLN A 196 -4.45 20.78 3.56
N GLU A 197 -3.65 21.38 2.69
CA GLU A 197 -4.05 21.65 1.29
C GLU A 197 -4.18 20.36 0.48
N LEU A 198 -3.30 19.37 0.69
CA LEU A 198 -3.40 18.04 0.08
C LEU A 198 -4.66 17.29 0.53
N ASP A 199 -4.94 17.30 1.83
CA ASP A 199 -6.10 16.61 2.41
C ASP A 199 -7.42 17.24 1.96
N THR A 200 -7.47 18.58 1.95
CA THR A 200 -8.63 19.32 1.42
C THR A 200 -8.84 19.02 -0.05
N LYS A 201 -7.77 19.00 -0.85
CA LYS A 201 -7.84 18.65 -2.27
C LYS A 201 -8.38 17.23 -2.46
N ALA A 202 -7.86 16.25 -1.72
CA ALA A 202 -8.29 14.86 -1.83
C ALA A 202 -9.78 14.70 -1.47
N SER A 203 -10.25 15.40 -0.43
CA SER A 203 -11.67 15.45 -0.07
C SER A 203 -12.54 16.01 -1.20
N ILE A 204 -12.11 17.11 -1.83
CA ILE A 204 -12.83 17.70 -2.99
C ILE A 204 -12.82 16.75 -4.19
N GLU A 205 -11.70 16.05 -4.44
CA GLU A 205 -11.61 15.04 -5.51
C GLU A 205 -12.56 13.86 -5.27
N ALA A 206 -12.67 13.38 -4.04
CA ALA A 206 -13.62 12.34 -3.67
C ALA A 206 -15.07 12.80 -3.85
N GLN A 207 -15.42 13.99 -3.36
CA GLN A 207 -16.76 14.58 -3.56
C GLN A 207 -17.08 14.79 -5.05
N LYS A 208 -16.11 15.27 -5.83
CA LYS A 208 -16.24 15.43 -7.27
C LYS A 208 -16.53 14.10 -7.96
N LYS A 209 -15.83 13.01 -7.62
CA LYS A 209 -16.09 11.68 -8.19
C LYS A 209 -17.53 11.21 -7.90
N ALA A 210 -18.02 11.42 -6.67
CA ALA A 210 -19.40 11.09 -6.31
C ALA A 210 -20.42 11.91 -7.11
N VAL A 211 -20.17 13.21 -7.30
CA VAL A 211 -21.01 14.09 -8.13
C VAL A 211 -20.96 13.68 -9.61
N GLU A 212 -19.79 13.31 -10.14
CA GLU A 212 -19.63 12.81 -11.51
C GLU A 212 -20.37 11.48 -11.73
N ALA A 213 -20.39 10.58 -10.73
CA ALA A 213 -21.18 9.36 -10.81
C ALA A 213 -22.69 9.64 -10.88
N ASN A 214 -23.17 10.57 -10.05
CA ASN A 214 -24.57 11.00 -10.03
C ASN A 214 -24.97 11.72 -11.33
N GLU A 215 -24.10 12.59 -11.86
CA GLU A 215 -24.33 13.26 -13.14
C GLU A 215 -24.47 12.25 -14.28
N LYS A 216 -23.55 11.27 -14.36
CA LYS A 216 -23.61 10.20 -15.37
C LYS A 216 -24.87 9.36 -15.26
N GLU A 217 -25.30 9.04 -14.04
CA GLU A 217 -26.55 8.32 -13.80
C GLU A 217 -27.76 9.11 -14.29
N LYS A 218 -27.83 10.42 -14.01
CA LYS A 218 -28.91 11.27 -14.52
C LYS A 218 -28.88 11.40 -16.05
N GLN A 219 -27.71 11.52 -16.68
CA GLN A 219 -27.60 11.53 -18.14
C GLN A 219 -28.06 10.21 -18.77
N TYR A 220 -27.75 9.09 -18.11
CA TYR A 220 -28.25 7.78 -18.52
C TYR A 220 -29.78 7.73 -18.45
N LEU A 221 -30.39 8.16 -17.34
CA LEU A 221 -31.85 8.22 -17.20
C LEU A 221 -32.51 9.15 -18.22
N ILE A 222 -31.91 10.30 -18.51
CA ILE A 222 -32.40 11.22 -19.56
C ILE A 222 -32.36 10.53 -20.93
N THR A 223 -31.29 9.81 -21.23
CA THR A 223 -31.14 9.07 -22.50
C THR A 223 -32.20 7.98 -22.61
N VAL A 224 -32.34 7.14 -21.59
CA VAL A 224 -33.33 6.06 -21.54
C VAL A 224 -34.76 6.59 -21.70
N ASN A 225 -35.09 7.70 -21.03
CA ASN A 225 -36.42 8.32 -21.11
C ASN A 225 -36.68 8.92 -22.50
N LYS A 226 -35.66 9.49 -23.16
CA LYS A 226 -35.79 10.10 -24.49
C LYS A 226 -35.90 9.09 -25.63
N THR A 227 -35.16 7.99 -25.58
CA THR A 227 -35.11 7.07 -26.73
C THR A 227 -36.18 5.99 -26.71
N GLN A 228 -36.84 5.70 -25.58
CA GLN A 228 -37.75 4.53 -25.43
C GLN A 228 -37.14 3.18 -25.85
N GLU A 229 -35.85 3.13 -26.25
CA GLU A 229 -35.20 2.01 -26.91
C GLU A 229 -34.63 0.97 -25.93
N LYS A 230 -34.29 1.38 -24.70
CA LYS A 230 -33.86 0.43 -23.67
C LYS A 230 -35.04 0.03 -22.79
N THR A 231 -35.41 -1.24 -22.83
CA THR A 231 -36.44 -1.78 -21.97
C THR A 231 -35.93 -1.90 -20.52
N TYR A 232 -36.84 -1.80 -19.57
CA TYR A 232 -36.62 -1.97 -18.13
C TYR A 232 -35.68 -3.15 -17.77
N SER A 233 -35.82 -4.28 -18.47
CA SER A 233 -35.00 -5.48 -18.29
C SER A 233 -33.52 -5.28 -18.64
N GLN A 234 -33.19 -4.36 -19.55
CA GLN A 234 -31.81 -4.11 -20.00
C GLN A 234 -31.02 -3.24 -19.02
N VAL A 235 -31.69 -2.31 -18.33
CA VAL A 235 -31.06 -1.49 -17.27
C VAL A 235 -30.66 -2.37 -16.09
N ILE A 236 -31.54 -3.27 -15.67
CA ILE A 236 -31.27 -4.24 -14.60
C ILE A 236 -30.16 -5.20 -15.02
N ALA A 237 -30.18 -5.70 -16.26
CA ALA A 237 -29.11 -6.54 -16.78
C ALA A 237 -27.74 -5.83 -16.80
N ASP A 238 -27.67 -4.55 -17.18
CA ASP A 238 -26.43 -3.76 -17.16
C ASP A 238 -25.88 -3.62 -15.73
N ARG A 239 -26.74 -3.39 -14.74
CA ARG A 239 -26.36 -3.29 -13.32
C ARG A 239 -25.93 -4.64 -12.74
N GLN A 240 -26.65 -5.71 -13.05
CA GLN A 240 -26.29 -7.07 -12.64
C GLN A 240 -24.96 -7.50 -13.29
N ALA A 241 -24.74 -7.15 -14.56
CA ALA A 241 -23.47 -7.37 -15.24
C ALA A 241 -22.34 -6.58 -14.59
N LYS A 242 -22.59 -5.35 -14.11
CA LYS A 242 -21.59 -4.57 -13.38
C LYS A 242 -21.26 -5.17 -12.01
N ALA A 243 -22.27 -5.58 -11.25
CA ALA A 243 -22.08 -6.30 -10.00
C ALA A 243 -21.30 -7.60 -10.22
N ASN A 244 -21.61 -8.35 -11.28
CA ASN A 244 -20.89 -9.56 -11.66
C ASN A 244 -19.47 -9.29 -12.16
N GLU A 245 -19.22 -8.18 -12.87
CA GLU A 245 -17.88 -7.73 -13.28
C GLU A 245 -17.05 -7.36 -12.04
N ILE A 246 -17.64 -6.66 -11.07
CA ILE A 246 -17.00 -6.36 -9.79
C ILE A 246 -16.71 -7.67 -9.07
N ARG A 247 -17.69 -8.56 -8.87
CA ARG A 247 -17.49 -9.91 -8.30
C ARG A 247 -16.39 -10.70 -9.04
N ALA A 248 -16.32 -10.61 -10.37
CA ALA A 248 -15.28 -11.27 -11.18
C ALA A 248 -13.90 -10.62 -11.04
N LYS A 249 -13.81 -9.28 -10.93
CA LYS A 249 -12.57 -8.58 -10.58
C LYS A 249 -12.10 -8.95 -9.18
N LEU A 250 -13.03 -9.04 -8.23
CA LEU A 250 -12.78 -9.52 -6.88
C LEU A 250 -12.31 -10.99 -6.89
N PHE A 251 -12.86 -11.83 -7.77
CA PHE A 251 -12.43 -13.22 -7.97
C PHE A 251 -11.06 -13.32 -8.67
N LYS A 252 -10.71 -12.38 -9.56
CA LYS A 252 -9.40 -12.29 -10.20
C LYS A 252 -8.32 -11.74 -9.25
N LEU A 253 -8.70 -10.84 -8.34
CA LEU A 253 -7.88 -10.40 -7.20
C LEU A 253 -7.74 -11.51 -6.14
N ALA A 254 -8.74 -12.41 -6.05
CA ALA A 254 -8.70 -13.68 -5.32
C ALA A 254 -7.88 -14.80 -6.03
N GLY A 255 -7.15 -14.45 -7.11
CA GLY A 255 -6.14 -15.26 -7.82
C GLY A 255 -6.16 -16.78 -7.60
N GLY A 256 -6.55 -17.52 -8.65
CA GLY A 256 -6.70 -18.98 -8.67
C GLY A 256 -5.84 -19.76 -7.66
N GLY A 257 -6.52 -20.50 -6.78
CA GLY A 257 -5.95 -21.46 -5.83
C GLY A 257 -5.08 -20.91 -4.70
N ALA A 258 -4.46 -19.73 -4.83
CA ALA A 258 -3.41 -19.25 -3.91
C ALA A 258 -3.57 -17.81 -3.39
N ALA A 259 -4.40 -16.96 -4.00
CA ALA A 259 -4.59 -15.59 -3.50
C ALA A 259 -5.76 -15.49 -2.52
N ILE A 260 -5.71 -14.47 -1.66
CA ILE A 260 -6.71 -14.26 -0.60
C ILE A 260 -8.00 -13.70 -1.22
N PRO A 261 -9.17 -14.35 -1.02
CA PRO A 261 -10.44 -13.81 -1.49
C PRO A 261 -10.69 -12.41 -0.96
N PHE A 262 -11.18 -11.50 -1.81
CA PHE A 262 -11.34 -10.09 -1.43
C PHE A 262 -12.23 -9.89 -0.20
N GLY A 263 -13.32 -10.65 -0.06
CA GLY A 263 -14.19 -10.56 1.12
C GLY A 263 -13.42 -10.84 2.42
N THR A 264 -12.63 -11.91 2.43
CA THR A 264 -11.74 -12.28 3.53
C THR A 264 -10.65 -11.22 3.75
N ALA A 265 -10.02 -10.74 2.67
CA ALA A 265 -9.02 -9.68 2.73
C ALA A 265 -9.59 -8.39 3.32
N LEU A 266 -10.83 -8.03 2.98
CA LEU A 266 -11.51 -6.86 3.51
C LEU A 266 -11.77 -7.01 5.01
N VAL A 267 -12.19 -8.20 5.48
CA VAL A 267 -12.34 -8.48 6.91
C VAL A 267 -11.01 -8.33 7.65
N TYR A 268 -9.93 -8.91 7.14
CA TYR A 268 -8.60 -8.75 7.75
C TYR A 268 -8.16 -7.28 7.76
N ALA A 269 -8.37 -6.55 6.67
CA ALA A 269 -8.06 -5.13 6.59
C ALA A 269 -8.89 -4.29 7.56
N GLN A 270 -10.16 -4.62 7.78
CA GLN A 270 -11.04 -3.98 8.77
C GLN A 270 -10.59 -4.27 10.20
N ASN A 271 -10.26 -5.52 10.51
CA ASN A 271 -9.73 -5.91 11.82
C ASN A 271 -8.41 -5.19 12.13
N ALA A 272 -7.50 -5.14 11.17
CA ALA A 272 -6.26 -4.42 11.27
C ALA A 272 -6.46 -2.90 11.41
N SER A 273 -7.41 -2.35 10.65
CA SER A 273 -7.81 -0.94 10.74
C SER A 273 -8.33 -0.58 12.14
N ALA A 274 -9.15 -1.43 12.76
CA ALA A 274 -9.68 -1.20 14.10
C ALA A 274 -8.58 -1.12 15.18
N LYS A 275 -7.42 -1.74 14.94
CA LYS A 275 -6.26 -1.71 15.86
C LYS A 275 -5.27 -0.58 15.59
N THR A 276 -5.21 -0.10 14.35
CA THR A 276 -4.11 0.77 13.89
C THR A 276 -4.56 2.15 13.39
N GLY A 277 -5.86 2.33 13.12
CA GLY A 277 -6.42 3.53 12.48
C GLY A 277 -6.14 3.64 10.98
N VAL A 278 -5.34 2.74 10.41
CA VAL A 278 -5.02 2.74 8.97
C VAL A 278 -6.25 2.32 8.16
N SER A 279 -6.56 3.02 7.07
CA SER A 279 -7.79 2.73 6.32
C SER A 279 -7.76 1.34 5.65
N PRO A 280 -8.86 0.56 5.66
CA PRO A 280 -8.88 -0.78 5.08
C PRO A 280 -8.52 -0.80 3.59
N ALA A 281 -9.02 0.17 2.82
CA ALA A 281 -8.71 0.29 1.39
C ALA A 281 -7.21 0.54 1.15
N PHE A 282 -6.53 1.26 2.06
CA PHE A 282 -5.10 1.53 1.94
C PHE A 282 -4.26 0.29 2.25
N VAL A 283 -4.61 -0.49 3.29
CA VAL A 283 -3.96 -1.77 3.57
C VAL A 283 -4.11 -2.74 2.39
N LEU A 284 -5.34 -2.84 1.84
CA LEU A 284 -5.61 -3.65 0.65
C LEU A 284 -4.80 -3.19 -0.56
N ALA A 285 -4.66 -1.87 -0.78
CA ALA A 285 -3.89 -1.33 -1.89
C ALA A 285 -2.40 -1.67 -1.79
N ILE A 286 -1.81 -1.57 -0.59
CA ILE A 286 -0.43 -1.98 -0.33
C ILE A 286 -0.27 -3.46 -0.65
N LEU A 287 -1.09 -4.34 -0.06
CA LEU A 287 -0.95 -5.79 -0.27
C LEU A 287 -1.28 -6.23 -1.70
N THR A 288 -2.12 -5.49 -2.41
CA THR A 288 -2.31 -5.68 -3.86
C THR A 288 -1.03 -5.34 -4.63
N GLN A 289 -0.38 -4.22 -4.28
CA GLN A 289 0.86 -3.77 -4.91
C GLN A 289 2.05 -4.69 -4.60
N GLU A 290 2.12 -5.23 -3.38
CA GLU A 290 3.22 -6.09 -2.92
C GLU A 290 3.15 -7.51 -3.47
N SER A 291 1.98 -8.15 -3.38
CA SER A 291 1.86 -9.59 -3.67
C SER A 291 0.61 -9.94 -4.47
N ASN A 292 -0.15 -8.94 -4.94
CA ASN A 292 -1.49 -9.14 -5.49
C ASN A 292 -2.36 -9.94 -4.51
N LEU A 293 -2.44 -9.46 -3.26
CA LEU A 293 -3.19 -10.08 -2.15
C LEU A 293 -2.77 -11.53 -1.88
N GLY A 294 -1.46 -11.78 -1.81
CA GLY A 294 -0.90 -13.09 -1.52
C GLY A 294 -0.83 -14.05 -2.71
N ALA A 295 -1.23 -13.65 -3.92
CA ALA A 295 -1.04 -14.47 -5.11
C ALA A 295 0.43 -14.74 -5.43
N ASN A 296 1.32 -13.82 -5.03
CA ASN A 296 2.75 -13.83 -5.33
C ASN A 296 3.59 -13.67 -4.06
N VAL A 297 3.66 -14.72 -3.24
CA VAL A 297 4.44 -14.70 -1.97
C VAL A 297 5.91 -15.09 -2.11
N GLY A 298 6.36 -15.41 -3.33
CA GLY A 298 7.74 -15.79 -3.61
C GLY A 298 7.85 -17.13 -4.34
N LYS A 299 9.04 -17.38 -4.89
CA LYS A 299 9.34 -18.58 -5.71
C LYS A 299 10.78 -19.05 -5.52
N CYS A 300 11.44 -18.68 -4.42
CA CYS A 300 12.80 -19.08 -4.12
C CYS A 300 12.90 -19.73 -2.74
N TYR A 301 13.86 -20.63 -2.59
CA TYR A 301 14.28 -21.23 -1.32
C TYR A 301 15.69 -20.75 -0.99
N VAL A 302 15.97 -20.50 0.29
CA VAL A 302 17.33 -20.21 0.77
C VAL A 302 18.04 -21.54 1.02
N THR A 303 19.11 -21.82 0.29
CA THR A 303 19.84 -23.10 0.35
C THR A 303 21.10 -23.01 1.18
N ASP A 304 21.67 -21.82 1.35
CA ASP A 304 22.82 -21.59 2.22
C ASP A 304 22.59 -20.36 3.10
N LEU A 305 22.41 -20.59 4.40
CA LEU A 305 22.13 -19.56 5.40
C LEU A 305 23.36 -18.70 5.75
N LYS A 306 24.58 -19.18 5.47
CA LYS A 306 25.82 -18.43 5.73
C LYS A 306 26.06 -17.37 4.68
N THR A 307 25.76 -17.70 3.42
CA THR A 307 25.95 -16.78 2.29
C THR A 307 24.66 -16.07 1.87
N GLY A 308 23.49 -16.66 2.18
CA GLY A 308 22.20 -16.17 1.68
C GLY A 308 21.88 -16.62 0.25
N THR A 309 22.65 -17.57 -0.28
CA THR A 309 22.43 -18.18 -1.59
C THR A 309 21.17 -19.04 -1.57
N GLY A 310 20.48 -19.11 -2.72
CA GLY A 310 19.28 -19.91 -2.86
C GLY A 310 18.96 -20.28 -4.30
N VAL A 311 17.89 -21.02 -4.49
CA VAL A 311 17.41 -21.50 -5.80
C VAL A 311 15.95 -21.15 -6.01
N ASN A 312 15.51 -21.05 -7.26
CA ASN A 312 14.08 -21.01 -7.53
C ASN A 312 13.41 -22.34 -7.16
N THR A 313 12.09 -22.32 -7.02
CA THR A 313 11.24 -23.49 -6.70
C THR A 313 11.34 -24.62 -7.71
N ALA A 314 11.76 -24.34 -8.95
CA ALA A 314 12.03 -25.35 -9.97
C ALA A 314 13.43 -25.97 -9.87
N GLY A 315 14.33 -25.45 -9.02
CA GLY A 315 15.72 -25.88 -8.89
C GLY A 315 16.62 -25.56 -10.10
N THR A 316 16.13 -24.81 -11.08
CA THR A 316 16.81 -24.56 -12.35
C THR A 316 17.71 -23.32 -12.32
N LYS A 317 17.56 -22.44 -11.34
CA LYS A 317 18.30 -21.19 -11.25
C LYS A 317 18.76 -20.91 -9.83
N THR A 318 20.08 -20.74 -9.68
CA THR A 318 20.73 -20.33 -8.44
C THR A 318 20.92 -18.82 -8.42
N PHE A 319 20.75 -18.22 -7.23
CA PHE A 319 20.98 -16.81 -6.98
C PHE A 319 21.86 -16.67 -5.73
N SER A 320 22.92 -15.87 -5.83
CA SER A 320 23.82 -15.60 -4.70
C SER A 320 23.22 -14.66 -3.64
N ASN A 321 22.11 -14.00 -3.95
CA ASN A 321 21.50 -12.93 -3.16
C ASN A 321 20.01 -13.18 -2.88
N VAL A 322 19.61 -14.42 -2.59
CA VAL A 322 18.21 -14.70 -2.19
C VAL A 322 17.89 -14.02 -0.87
N MET A 323 18.82 -14.00 0.08
CA MET A 323 18.59 -13.35 1.38
C MET A 323 19.88 -12.71 1.88
N LYS A 324 19.81 -11.59 2.61
CA LYS A 324 21.02 -10.93 3.10
C LYS A 324 21.53 -11.61 4.37
N ALA A 325 22.69 -12.27 4.29
CA ALA A 325 23.33 -12.87 5.47
C ALA A 325 24.23 -11.85 6.21
N PRO A 326 24.31 -11.89 7.56
CA PRO A 326 23.45 -12.63 8.48
C PRO A 326 22.14 -11.88 8.84
N ARG A 327 22.00 -10.62 8.38
CA ARG A 327 20.93 -9.69 8.79
C ARG A 327 19.53 -10.31 8.72
N ASP A 328 19.23 -11.04 7.64
CA ASP A 328 17.92 -11.62 7.39
C ASP A 328 17.92 -13.15 7.54
N THR A 329 19.05 -13.83 7.28
CA THR A 329 19.11 -15.30 7.40
C THR A 329 19.00 -15.79 8.85
N VAL A 330 19.55 -15.05 9.83
CA VAL A 330 19.41 -15.42 11.25
C VAL A 330 17.96 -15.24 11.73
N PRO A 331 17.31 -14.07 11.56
CA PRO A 331 15.89 -13.92 11.87
C PRO A 331 14.99 -14.92 11.14
N PHE A 332 15.31 -15.26 9.89
CA PHE A 332 14.53 -16.23 9.12
C PHE A 332 14.50 -17.60 9.80
N VAL A 333 15.67 -18.11 10.21
CA VAL A 333 15.76 -19.40 10.89
C VAL A 333 15.02 -19.39 12.22
N GLU A 334 15.12 -18.30 13.00
CA GLU A 334 14.37 -18.15 14.25
C GLU A 334 12.85 -18.22 14.01
N ILE A 335 12.34 -17.46 13.03
CA ILE A 335 10.93 -17.45 12.68
C ILE A 335 10.46 -18.85 12.25
N LEU A 336 11.22 -19.53 11.39
CA LEU A 336 10.84 -20.87 10.95
C LEU A 336 10.84 -21.88 12.09
N ASN A 337 11.83 -21.84 12.98
CA ASN A 337 11.90 -22.73 14.14
C ASN A 337 10.69 -22.51 15.07
N ASN A 338 10.31 -21.26 15.32
CA ASN A 338 9.14 -20.92 16.14
C ASN A 338 7.82 -21.42 15.53
N LEU A 339 7.74 -21.49 14.20
CA LEU A 339 6.56 -21.94 13.46
C LEU A 339 6.60 -23.44 13.08
N GLY A 340 7.70 -24.14 13.38
CA GLY A 340 7.90 -25.54 13.00
C GLY A 340 8.09 -25.75 11.48
N TYR A 341 8.58 -24.75 10.77
CA TYR A 341 8.80 -24.79 9.31
C TYR A 341 10.25 -25.17 8.97
N SER A 342 10.46 -25.66 7.74
CA SER A 342 11.78 -25.99 7.20
C SER A 342 12.21 -24.96 6.15
N THR A 343 13.48 -24.56 6.17
CA THR A 343 14.08 -23.64 5.20
C THR A 343 14.01 -24.16 3.76
N GLU A 344 14.02 -25.49 3.58
CA GLU A 344 14.02 -26.16 2.26
C GLU A 344 12.64 -26.15 1.58
N LYS A 345 11.58 -25.93 2.36
CA LYS A 345 10.19 -25.99 1.88
C LYS A 345 9.46 -24.66 1.98
N THR A 346 10.12 -23.64 2.52
CA THR A 346 9.48 -22.35 2.78
C THR A 346 9.91 -21.33 1.73
N VAL A 347 8.94 -20.91 0.91
CA VAL A 347 9.19 -19.96 -0.18
C VAL A 347 9.37 -18.54 0.34
N VAL A 348 10.33 -17.85 -0.28
CA VAL A 348 10.57 -16.42 -0.14
C VAL A 348 10.66 -15.76 -1.51
N SER A 349 10.61 -14.43 -1.55
CA SER A 349 10.78 -13.68 -2.80
C SER A 349 12.14 -13.96 -3.43
N CYS A 350 12.15 -14.06 -4.75
CA CYS A 350 13.39 -14.14 -5.51
C CYS A 350 13.98 -12.73 -5.70
N PRO A 351 15.31 -12.59 -5.78
CA PRO A 351 15.92 -11.32 -6.15
C PRO A 351 15.51 -10.92 -7.56
N ILE A 352 15.26 -9.62 -7.75
CA ILE A 352 14.85 -9.07 -9.05
C ILE A 352 16.06 -8.99 -9.96
N ALA A 353 16.00 -9.66 -11.12
CA ALA A 353 17.09 -9.67 -12.08
C ALA A 353 17.38 -8.24 -12.59
N GLY A 354 18.66 -7.86 -12.58
CA GLY A 354 19.10 -6.53 -13.04
C GLY A 354 18.90 -5.40 -12.02
N VAL A 355 18.37 -5.67 -10.83
CA VAL A 355 18.24 -4.69 -9.75
C VAL A 355 19.20 -5.08 -8.64
N ALA A 356 20.06 -4.14 -8.23
CA ALA A 356 20.91 -4.33 -7.06
C ALA A 356 20.03 -4.46 -5.81
N GLY A 357 20.07 -5.63 -5.16
CA GLY A 357 19.20 -5.91 -4.01
C GLY A 357 19.25 -7.38 -3.61
N TYR A 358 18.42 -7.73 -2.64
CA TYR A 358 18.21 -9.10 -2.18
C TYR A 358 16.74 -9.47 -2.35
N GLY A 359 16.47 -10.77 -2.47
CA GLY A 359 15.12 -11.29 -2.29
C GLY A 359 14.79 -11.46 -0.81
N GLY A 360 14.12 -12.58 -0.49
CA GLY A 360 14.01 -13.05 0.88
C GLY A 360 12.79 -12.52 1.62
N ALA A 361 11.92 -11.77 0.95
CA ALA A 361 10.66 -11.31 1.51
C ALA A 361 9.69 -12.48 1.70
N MET A 362 8.92 -12.44 2.79
CA MET A 362 8.05 -13.52 3.25
C MET A 362 6.58 -13.15 3.10
N GLY A 363 5.77 -14.11 2.66
CA GLY A 363 4.32 -14.07 2.74
C GLY A 363 3.62 -12.89 2.05
N PRO A 364 2.32 -12.66 2.30
CA PRO A 364 1.54 -11.64 1.59
C PRO A 364 2.06 -10.21 1.78
N ALA A 365 2.61 -9.89 2.96
CA ALA A 365 3.16 -8.57 3.27
C ALA A 365 4.50 -8.28 2.58
N GLN A 366 5.19 -9.30 2.07
CA GLN A 366 6.52 -9.19 1.48
C GLN A 366 7.53 -8.49 2.43
N PHE A 367 7.45 -8.76 3.73
CA PHE A 367 8.44 -8.28 4.69
C PHE A 367 9.66 -9.18 4.68
N ILE A 368 10.86 -8.57 4.70
CA ILE A 368 12.09 -9.31 4.99
C ILE A 368 12.09 -9.77 6.46
N PRO A 369 12.79 -10.87 6.80
CA PRO A 369 12.82 -11.42 8.15
C PRO A 369 13.15 -10.42 9.25
N SER A 370 14.15 -9.56 9.05
CA SER A 370 14.51 -8.54 10.04
C SER A 370 13.39 -7.53 10.28
N THR A 371 12.62 -7.15 9.24
CA THR A 371 11.44 -6.29 9.40
C THR A 371 10.34 -7.00 10.17
N TRP A 372 10.08 -8.30 9.90
CA TRP A 372 9.06 -9.06 10.62
C TRP A 372 9.35 -9.12 12.13
N LYS A 373 10.61 -9.32 12.52
CA LYS A 373 11.02 -9.35 13.94
C LYS A 373 10.71 -8.07 14.70
N ILE A 374 10.66 -6.91 14.03
CA ILE A 374 10.27 -5.63 14.67
C ILE A 374 8.83 -5.69 15.19
N PHE A 375 7.96 -6.50 14.58
CA PHE A 375 6.55 -6.60 14.90
C PHE A 375 6.16 -7.84 15.70
N GLU A 376 7.06 -8.82 15.88
CA GLU A 376 6.73 -10.13 16.46
C GLU A 376 5.99 -10.02 17.80
N ASP A 377 6.54 -9.26 18.76
CA ASP A 377 5.91 -9.07 20.08
C ASP A 377 4.59 -8.31 20.01
N ARG A 378 4.49 -7.30 19.13
CA ARG A 378 3.26 -6.51 18.94
C ARG A 378 2.17 -7.36 18.31
N LEU A 379 2.53 -8.21 17.36
CA LEU A 379 1.62 -9.15 16.72
C LEU A 379 1.14 -10.20 17.71
N LEU A 380 2.05 -10.77 18.51
CA LEU A 380 1.68 -11.70 19.59
C LEU A 380 0.69 -11.06 20.56
N SER A 381 0.96 -9.81 20.99
CA SER A 381 0.07 -9.08 21.89
C SER A 381 -1.31 -8.79 21.31
N VAL A 382 -1.43 -8.56 20.00
CA VAL A 382 -2.70 -8.18 19.36
C VAL A 382 -3.50 -9.38 18.89
N LEU A 383 -2.82 -10.44 18.43
CA LEU A 383 -3.43 -11.63 17.84
C LEU A 383 -3.61 -12.76 18.87
N GLY A 384 -2.79 -12.78 19.92
CA GLY A 384 -2.82 -13.83 20.95
C GLY A 384 -2.10 -15.13 20.56
N HIS A 385 -1.39 -15.15 19.43
CA HIS A 385 -0.59 -16.28 18.96
C HIS A 385 0.71 -15.82 18.29
N ASN A 386 1.67 -16.74 18.14
CA ASN A 386 2.90 -16.50 17.40
C ASN A 386 2.59 -16.24 15.93
N ALA A 387 2.79 -15.01 15.49
CA ALA A 387 2.38 -14.58 14.16
C ALA A 387 3.22 -15.23 13.05
N ASN A 388 2.53 -15.69 12.01
CA ASN A 388 3.09 -16.39 10.86
C ASN A 388 3.11 -15.44 9.63
N PRO A 389 4.30 -15.12 9.07
CA PRO A 389 4.38 -14.25 7.89
C PRO A 389 3.57 -14.72 6.68
N TRP A 390 3.37 -16.03 6.52
CA TRP A 390 2.60 -16.63 5.43
C TRP A 390 1.11 -16.78 5.75
N ASN A 391 0.69 -16.50 6.99
CA ASN A 391 -0.73 -16.38 7.33
C ASN A 391 -1.27 -15.01 6.86
N PRO A 392 -2.35 -14.98 6.06
CA PRO A 392 -2.98 -13.75 5.60
C PRO A 392 -3.35 -12.75 6.69
N GLU A 393 -4.02 -13.18 7.77
CA GLU A 393 -4.50 -12.27 8.82
C GLU A 393 -3.33 -11.59 9.52
N ASP A 394 -2.32 -12.36 9.88
CA ASP A 394 -1.11 -11.90 10.54
C ASP A 394 -0.34 -10.92 9.65
N ALA A 395 -0.22 -11.22 8.34
CA ALA A 395 0.43 -10.35 7.36
C ALA A 395 -0.32 -9.01 7.19
N PHE A 396 -1.65 -9.03 7.16
CA PHE A 396 -2.47 -7.81 7.10
C PHE A 396 -2.28 -6.96 8.35
N MET A 397 -2.30 -7.58 9.53
CA MET A 397 -2.06 -6.88 10.80
C MET A 397 -0.66 -6.26 10.83
N ALA A 398 0.38 -7.01 10.42
CA ALA A 398 1.76 -6.53 10.36
C ALA A 398 1.91 -5.35 9.39
N SER A 399 1.32 -5.45 8.19
CA SER A 399 1.31 -4.34 7.21
C SER A 399 0.62 -3.10 7.79
N ALA A 400 -0.55 -3.26 8.41
CA ALA A 400 -1.26 -2.13 9.00
C ALA A 400 -0.49 -1.50 10.17
N MET A 401 0.15 -2.29 11.03
CA MET A 401 1.00 -1.79 12.11
C MET A 401 2.15 -0.95 11.55
N TYR A 402 2.86 -1.48 10.54
CA TYR A 402 3.96 -0.76 9.93
C TYR A 402 3.50 0.55 9.27
N LEU A 403 2.42 0.50 8.48
CA LEU A 403 1.85 1.70 7.85
C LEU A 403 1.39 2.73 8.89
N GLY A 404 0.84 2.27 10.01
CA GLY A 404 0.47 3.10 11.16
C GLY A 404 1.68 3.84 11.72
N ASP A 405 2.77 3.13 12.01
CA ASP A 405 4.04 3.72 12.50
C ASP A 405 4.63 4.72 11.49
N LEU A 406 4.41 4.49 10.20
CA LEU A 406 4.84 5.41 9.14
C LEU A 406 3.96 6.66 8.99
N GLY A 407 2.84 6.74 9.72
CA GLY A 407 1.95 7.90 9.80
C GLY A 407 0.61 7.76 9.10
N ALA A 408 0.21 6.56 8.66
CA ALA A 408 -1.08 6.34 7.99
C ALA A 408 -2.28 6.23 8.96
N GLY A 409 -2.04 6.16 10.28
CA GLY A 409 -3.08 5.91 11.29
C GLY A 409 -4.15 7.01 11.40
N SER A 410 -3.91 8.21 10.85
CA SER A 410 -4.91 9.28 10.78
C SER A 410 -5.96 9.07 9.67
N GLY A 411 -5.71 8.15 8.73
CA GLY A 411 -6.55 7.94 7.55
C GLY A 411 -6.59 9.13 6.57
N THR A 412 -5.74 10.14 6.75
CA THR A 412 -5.66 11.30 5.84
C THR A 412 -4.88 10.96 4.58
N TYR A 413 -5.22 11.60 3.45
CA TYR A 413 -4.52 11.40 2.18
C TYR A 413 -3.02 11.69 2.32
N SER A 414 -2.67 12.80 2.99
CA SER A 414 -1.30 13.24 3.25
C SER A 414 -0.52 12.23 4.12
N GLY A 415 -1.17 11.65 5.14
CA GLY A 415 -0.57 10.63 6.00
C GLY A 415 -0.28 9.34 5.23
N GLU A 416 -1.25 8.85 4.47
CA GLU A 416 -1.15 7.60 3.71
C GLU A 416 -0.16 7.70 2.54
N ILE A 417 -0.17 8.78 1.75
CA ILE A 417 0.82 8.93 0.66
C ILE A 417 2.25 8.99 1.21
N LYS A 418 2.45 9.66 2.35
CA LYS A 418 3.76 9.69 3.04
C LYS A 418 4.15 8.33 3.56
N ALA A 419 3.21 7.62 4.17
CA ALA A 419 3.45 6.26 4.64
C ALA A 419 3.82 5.33 3.49
N ALA A 420 3.12 5.37 2.36
CA ALA A 420 3.46 4.58 1.18
C ALA A 420 4.85 4.95 0.61
N CYS A 421 5.20 6.24 0.56
CA CYS A 421 6.53 6.63 0.09
C CYS A 421 7.66 6.25 1.05
N ARG A 422 7.40 6.26 2.38
CA ARG A 422 8.34 5.77 3.39
C ARG A 422 8.48 4.26 3.36
N TYR A 423 7.37 3.55 3.16
CA TYR A 423 7.34 2.10 2.96
C TYR A 423 8.28 1.68 1.82
N TYR A 424 8.29 2.45 0.73
CA TYR A 424 9.20 2.26 -0.40
C TYR A 424 10.62 2.83 -0.21
N GLY A 425 10.90 3.51 0.90
CA GLY A 425 12.24 4.02 1.24
C GLY A 425 12.60 5.42 0.72
N SER A 426 11.63 6.19 0.20
CA SER A 426 11.88 7.55 -0.35
C SER A 426 11.31 8.70 0.49
N GLY A 427 10.20 8.45 1.20
CA GLY A 427 9.48 9.47 1.96
C GLY A 427 8.83 10.56 1.09
N GLY A 428 8.30 11.61 1.73
CA GLY A 428 7.60 12.69 1.03
C GLY A 428 6.27 12.24 0.40
N THR A 429 5.77 12.97 -0.60
CA THR A 429 4.42 12.75 -1.18
C THR A 429 4.42 12.54 -2.70
N SER A 430 5.61 12.46 -3.32
CA SER A 430 5.75 12.53 -4.79
C SER A 430 6.24 11.23 -5.43
N CYS A 431 6.59 10.23 -4.63
CA CYS A 431 7.14 8.96 -5.12
C CYS A 431 6.15 8.22 -6.03
N SER A 432 6.68 7.49 -7.02
CA SER A 432 5.88 6.73 -7.99
C SER A 432 5.09 5.61 -7.32
N TYR A 433 5.72 4.87 -6.41
CA TYR A 433 5.10 3.80 -5.63
C TYR A 433 3.87 4.30 -4.88
N GLY A 434 4.01 5.36 -4.08
CA GLY A 434 2.91 5.94 -3.31
C GLY A 434 1.76 6.40 -4.21
N LYS A 435 2.05 7.04 -5.35
CA LYS A 435 1.01 7.44 -6.32
C LYS A 435 0.27 6.23 -6.90
N SER A 436 0.97 5.14 -7.19
CA SER A 436 0.36 3.87 -7.62
C SER A 436 -0.59 3.34 -6.54
N VAL A 437 -0.10 3.21 -5.31
CA VAL A 437 -0.88 2.74 -4.16
C VAL A 437 -2.12 3.60 -3.92
N MET A 438 -2.01 4.92 -3.97
CA MET A 438 -3.18 5.79 -3.77
C MET A 438 -4.22 5.63 -4.89
N LYS A 439 -3.79 5.39 -6.14
CA LYS A 439 -4.71 5.08 -7.24
C LYS A 439 -5.41 3.73 -7.06
N LEU A 440 -4.67 2.71 -6.60
CA LEU A 440 -5.23 1.40 -6.23
C LEU A 440 -6.23 1.55 -5.09
N LYS A 441 -5.88 2.30 -4.04
CA LYS A 441 -6.75 2.62 -2.91
C LYS A 441 -8.07 3.23 -3.38
N ASP A 442 -8.01 4.25 -4.22
CA ASP A 442 -9.21 4.91 -4.76
C ASP A 442 -10.14 3.92 -5.48
N SER A 443 -9.57 3.00 -6.26
CA SER A 443 -10.35 1.97 -6.96
C SER A 443 -10.99 0.99 -5.97
N ILE A 444 -10.20 0.50 -5.00
CA ILE A 444 -10.66 -0.45 -3.98
C ILE A 444 -11.73 0.19 -3.10
N GLN A 445 -11.56 1.45 -2.72
CA GLN A 445 -12.53 2.22 -1.93
C GLN A 445 -13.86 2.37 -2.68
N ALA A 446 -13.81 2.69 -3.97
CA ALA A 446 -15.01 2.76 -4.80
C ALA A 446 -15.71 1.40 -4.92
N ASP A 447 -14.95 0.30 -5.04
CA ASP A 447 -15.51 -1.06 -5.04
C ASP A 447 -16.15 -1.39 -3.68
N ILE A 448 -15.52 -1.04 -2.56
CA ILE A 448 -16.08 -1.22 -1.20
C ILE A 448 -17.40 -0.43 -1.05
N GLU A 449 -17.41 0.84 -1.44
CA GLU A 449 -18.60 1.69 -1.36
C GLU A 449 -19.73 1.17 -2.25
N TYR A 450 -19.41 0.72 -3.47
CA TYR A 450 -20.38 0.12 -4.36
C TYR A 450 -20.98 -1.15 -3.75
N LEU A 451 -20.16 -2.02 -3.15
CA LEU A 451 -20.63 -3.22 -2.45
C LEU A 451 -21.45 -2.88 -1.19
N GLN A 452 -21.10 -1.83 -0.46
CA GLN A 452 -21.88 -1.39 0.69
C GLN A 452 -23.23 -0.80 0.28
N GLN A 453 -23.28 -0.09 -0.84
CA GLN A 453 -24.48 0.58 -1.33
C GLN A 453 -25.42 -0.35 -2.10
N TYR A 454 -24.88 -1.27 -2.90
CA TYR A 454 -25.63 -2.11 -3.84
C TYR A 454 -25.36 -3.61 -3.68
N GLY A 455 -24.40 -3.99 -2.85
CA GLY A 455 -23.95 -5.38 -2.71
C GLY A 455 -24.27 -6.01 -1.36
N ILE A 456 -25.31 -5.58 -0.65
CA ILE A 456 -25.46 -5.97 0.76
C ILE A 456 -25.77 -7.47 0.93
N SER A 457 -24.69 -8.24 1.18
CA SER A 457 -24.66 -9.30 2.17
C SER A 457 -24.54 -8.64 3.55
N ARG A 458 -25.67 -8.54 4.26
CA ARG A 458 -25.73 -8.47 5.71
C ARG A 458 -26.80 -9.44 6.20
N ARG A 459 -26.52 -10.73 6.01
CA ARG A 459 -26.34 -11.73 7.07
C ARG A 459 -26.33 -13.11 6.43
#